data_AF-A0A3A6TJC9-F1
#
_entry.id   AF-A0A3A6TJC9-F1
#
_cell.length_a   1.000
_cell.length_b   1.000
_cell.length_c   1.000
_cell.angle_alpha   90.00
_cell.angle_beta   90.00
_cell.angle_gamma   90.00
#
_symmetry.space_group_name_H-M   'P 1'
#
loop_
_entity.id
_entity.type
_entity.pdbx_description
1 polymer ?
#
loop_
_entity_poly.entity_id
_entity_poly.type
_entity_poly.pdbx_seq_one_letter_code
_entity_poly.pdbx_strand_id
1 'polypeptide(L)'
;MNKSKTNDYAKFLTILAKQASLICVDDIKRVLNNELDLKINLSPVKQVESTKKLFLDIDLEKIVNELNDINDRNVALDKLQMINKKGLEVIARSLDIAIQRTDKVEAIKNKIVESTVGARLRSSAIQGTTV
;
A
#
# COMPACT_ATOMS: atom_id res chain seq x y z
N MET A 1 44.64 -15.12 -6.54
CA MET A 1 44.10 -14.37 -5.38
C MET A 1 42.73 -13.80 -5.77
N ASN A 2 41.68 -14.25 -5.09
CA ASN A 2 40.26 -14.13 -5.47
C ASN A 2 39.73 -12.68 -5.49
N LYS A 3 39.49 -12.11 -6.69
CA LYS A 3 38.75 -10.84 -6.86
C LYS A 3 37.22 -11.02 -7.06
N SER A 4 36.70 -12.25 -7.04
CA SER A 4 35.29 -12.51 -7.38
C SER A 4 34.31 -12.65 -6.19
N LYS A 5 34.80 -12.87 -4.96
CA LYS A 5 33.92 -13.10 -3.78
C LYS A 5 33.39 -11.83 -3.11
N THR A 6 34.02 -10.68 -3.36
CA THR A 6 33.66 -9.42 -2.69
C THR A 6 32.36 -8.81 -3.22
N ASN A 7 31.84 -9.31 -4.35
CA ASN A 7 30.68 -8.72 -5.01
C ASN A 7 29.34 -9.32 -4.53
N ASP A 8 29.30 -10.57 -4.09
CA ASP A 8 28.02 -11.21 -3.73
C ASP A 8 27.49 -10.73 -2.39
N TYR A 9 28.38 -10.53 -1.41
CA TYR A 9 28.01 -9.90 -0.13
C TYR A 9 27.61 -8.44 -0.31
N ALA A 10 28.33 -7.69 -1.15
CA ALA A 10 27.98 -6.31 -1.45
C ALA A 10 26.59 -6.22 -2.13
N LYS A 11 26.31 -7.10 -3.10
CA LYS A 11 25.00 -7.23 -3.74
C LYS A 11 23.92 -7.61 -2.73
N PHE A 12 24.19 -8.57 -1.85
CA PHE A 12 23.26 -9.01 -0.83
C PHE A 12 22.91 -7.89 0.16
N LEU A 13 23.91 -7.17 0.67
CA LEU A 13 23.72 -6.02 1.55
C LEU A 13 22.97 -4.88 0.85
N THR A 14 23.22 -4.65 -0.44
CA THR A 14 22.47 -3.68 -1.24
C THR A 14 20.99 -4.08 -1.36
N ILE A 15 20.72 -5.37 -1.58
CA ILE A 15 19.34 -5.89 -1.63
C ILE A 15 18.68 -5.72 -0.26
N LEU A 16 19.37 -6.07 0.83
CA LEU A 16 18.85 -5.89 2.18
C LEU A 16 18.58 -4.42 2.50
N ALA A 17 19.49 -3.50 2.16
CA ALA A 17 19.30 -2.07 2.37
C ALA A 17 18.07 -1.53 1.62
N LYS A 18 17.87 -1.98 0.37
CA LYS A 18 16.70 -1.63 -0.44
C LYS A 18 15.39 -2.20 0.12
N GLN A 19 15.43 -3.35 0.80
CA GLN A 19 14.26 -3.90 1.48
C GLN A 19 14.02 -3.21 2.83
N ALA A 20 15.09 -2.88 3.55
CA ALA A 20 15.04 -2.16 4.81
C ALA A 20 14.50 -0.73 4.63
N SER A 21 14.75 -0.09 3.48
CA SER A 21 14.15 1.22 3.16
C SER A 21 12.64 1.19 3.00
N LEU A 22 12.01 0.00 2.92
CA LEU A 22 10.56 -0.15 2.91
C LEU A 22 9.97 -0.25 4.33
N ILE A 23 10.82 -0.32 5.35
CA ILE A 23 10.44 -0.38 6.76
C ILE A 23 10.33 1.06 7.28
N CYS A 24 9.29 1.34 8.07
CA CYS A 24 9.13 2.65 8.71
C CYS A 24 10.30 2.94 9.65
N VAL A 25 10.74 4.20 9.70
CA VAL A 25 11.83 4.66 10.59
C VAL A 25 11.53 4.35 12.06
N ASP A 26 10.25 4.36 12.46
CA ASP A 26 9.82 4.00 13.81
C ASP A 26 10.08 2.52 14.12
N ASP A 27 9.70 1.63 13.20
CA ASP A 27 9.95 0.19 13.34
C ASP A 27 11.46 -0.12 13.36
N ILE A 28 12.28 0.62 12.60
CA ILE A 28 13.75 0.51 12.65
C ILE A 28 14.27 0.87 14.05
N LYS A 29 13.79 1.98 14.63
CA LYS A 29 14.18 2.39 15.99
C LYS A 29 13.79 1.34 17.04
N ARG A 30 12.60 0.77 16.92
CA ARG A 30 12.12 -0.29 17.82
C ARG A 30 12.98 -1.55 17.72
N VAL A 31 13.41 -1.94 16.52
CA VAL A 31 14.38 -3.05 16.34
C VAL A 31 15.74 -2.71 16.98
N LEU A 32 16.27 -1.50 16.77
CA LEU A 32 17.55 -1.07 17.35
C LEU A 32 17.51 -0.98 18.88
N ASN A 33 16.36 -0.67 19.46
CA ASN A 33 16.14 -0.61 20.90
C ASN A 33 15.83 -2.00 21.51
N ASN A 34 15.97 -3.09 20.76
CA ASN A 34 15.62 -4.46 21.15
C ASN A 34 14.13 -4.64 21.56
N GLU A 35 13.23 -3.82 21.03
CA GLU A 35 11.79 -3.93 21.25
C GLU A 35 11.08 -4.80 20.20
N LEU A 36 11.79 -5.16 19.13
CA LEU A 36 11.32 -6.00 18.04
C LEU A 36 12.44 -6.93 17.54
N ASP A 37 12.09 -8.19 17.28
CA ASP A 37 12.99 -9.15 16.64
C ASP A 37 12.95 -9.04 15.12
N LEU A 38 14.12 -9.01 14.48
CA LEU A 38 14.26 -9.03 13.03
C LEU A 38 14.59 -10.45 12.54
N LYS A 39 13.70 -11.02 11.72
CA LYS A 39 13.92 -12.34 11.09
C LYS A 39 13.92 -12.23 9.57
N ILE A 40 14.98 -12.74 8.95
CA ILE A 40 15.13 -12.81 7.48
C ILE A 40 14.73 -14.22 7.03
N ASN A 41 13.73 -14.33 6.16
CA ASN A 41 13.32 -15.60 5.56
C ASN A 41 13.63 -15.58 4.06
N LEU A 42 14.26 -16.63 3.55
CA LEU A 42 14.50 -16.83 2.12
C LEU A 42 13.43 -17.77 1.57
N SER A 43 12.78 -17.36 0.48
CA SER A 43 11.83 -18.18 -0.26
C SER A 43 12.22 -18.23 -1.73
N PRO A 44 12.02 -19.37 -2.42
CA PRO A 44 12.33 -19.50 -3.84
C PRO A 44 11.57 -18.45 -4.65
N VAL A 45 12.27 -17.79 -5.58
CA VAL A 45 11.68 -16.79 -6.47
C VAL A 45 10.72 -17.52 -7.42
N LYS A 46 9.40 -17.39 -7.18
CA LYS A 46 8.41 -17.71 -8.21
C LYS A 46 8.61 -16.70 -9.34
N GLN A 47 8.97 -17.17 -10.53
CA GLN A 47 8.85 -16.37 -11.75
C GLN A 47 7.37 -16.14 -11.99
N VAL A 48 6.85 -15.05 -11.42
CA VAL A 48 5.57 -14.48 -11.78
C VAL A 48 5.92 -13.34 -12.72
N GLU A 49 5.38 -13.38 -13.93
CA GLU A 49 5.39 -12.26 -14.86
C GLU A 49 5.10 -10.97 -14.09
N SER A 50 6.09 -10.08 -14.10
CA SER A 50 6.00 -8.62 -13.97
C SER A 50 4.74 -8.05 -13.29
N THR A 51 4.49 -8.40 -12.03
CA THR A 51 3.69 -7.58 -11.12
C THR A 51 4.57 -7.19 -9.95
N LYS A 52 5.45 -6.24 -10.27
CA LYS A 52 6.12 -5.29 -9.38
C LYS A 52 5.45 -5.22 -8.00
N LYS A 53 6.03 -5.87 -6.98
CA LYS A 53 5.97 -5.35 -5.60
C LYS A 53 6.94 -4.19 -5.49
N LEU A 54 6.60 -3.15 -6.24
CA LEU A 54 7.10 -1.82 -6.08
C LEU A 54 6.28 -1.24 -4.93
N PHE A 55 6.77 -1.40 -3.70
CA PHE A 55 6.53 -0.36 -2.71
C PHE A 55 7.31 0.86 -3.25
N LEU A 56 6.72 1.54 -4.25
CA LEU A 56 6.85 2.97 -4.32
C LEU A 56 6.38 3.47 -2.96
N ASP A 57 6.94 4.57 -2.50
CA ASP A 57 6.23 5.49 -1.62
C ASP A 57 4.87 5.79 -2.24
N ILE A 58 3.90 4.89 -2.00
CA ILE A 58 2.52 5.13 -2.30
C ILE A 58 2.15 6.12 -1.22
N ASP A 59 2.27 7.37 -1.59
CA ASP A 59 1.81 8.51 -0.82
C ASP A 59 0.29 8.33 -0.66
N LEU A 60 -0.08 7.69 0.47
CA LEU A 60 -1.45 7.35 0.76
C LEU A 60 -2.31 8.61 0.87
N GLU A 61 -1.69 9.75 1.24
CA GLU A 61 -2.35 11.06 1.24
C GLU A 61 -2.68 11.52 -0.17
N LYS A 62 -1.77 11.35 -1.14
CA LYS A 62 -2.09 11.59 -2.56
C LYS A 62 -3.21 10.68 -3.06
N ILE A 63 -3.21 9.41 -2.69
CA ILE A 63 -4.30 8.51 -3.09
C ILE A 63 -5.63 8.94 -2.48
N VAL A 64 -5.64 9.35 -1.21
CA VAL A 64 -6.85 9.90 -0.56
C VAL A 64 -7.35 11.14 -1.30
N ASN A 65 -6.45 12.05 -1.67
CA ASN A 65 -6.81 13.25 -2.45
C ASN A 65 -7.33 12.91 -3.85
N GLU A 66 -6.68 11.99 -4.55
CA GLU A 66 -7.13 11.53 -5.87
C GLU A 66 -8.49 10.81 -5.80
N LEU A 67 -8.72 10.00 -4.76
CA LEU A 67 -10.01 9.34 -4.53
C LEU A 67 -11.15 10.33 -4.27
N ASN A 68 -10.85 11.52 -3.74
CA ASN A 68 -11.83 12.60 -3.59
C ASN A 68 -12.18 13.27 -4.92
N ASP A 69 -11.25 13.29 -5.88
CA ASP A 69 -11.44 13.95 -7.18
C ASP A 69 -12.06 13.04 -8.25
N ILE A 70 -11.86 11.72 -8.14
CA ILE A 70 -12.43 10.73 -9.06
C ILE A 70 -13.97 10.73 -9.02
N ASN A 71 -14.60 10.84 -10.20
CA ASN A 71 -16.06 10.77 -10.38
C ASN A 71 -16.56 9.39 -10.85
N ASP A 72 -15.65 8.46 -11.14
CA ASP A 72 -15.98 7.14 -11.67
C ASP A 72 -15.61 6.02 -10.68
N ARG A 73 -16.60 5.17 -10.37
CA ARG A 73 -16.45 4.05 -9.43
C ARG A 73 -15.39 3.04 -9.88
N ASN A 74 -15.35 2.71 -11.17
CA ASN A 74 -14.40 1.74 -11.71
C ASN A 74 -12.98 2.28 -11.68
N VAL A 75 -12.79 3.57 -11.97
CA VAL A 75 -11.46 4.22 -11.89
C VAL A 75 -10.95 4.22 -10.44
N ALA A 76 -11.82 4.49 -9.46
CA ALA A 76 -11.45 4.42 -8.06
C ALA A 76 -11.09 2.98 -7.62
N LEU A 77 -11.83 1.97 -8.08
CA LEU A 77 -11.51 0.56 -7.82
C LEU A 77 -10.18 0.13 -8.44
N ASP A 78 -9.91 0.55 -9.67
CA ASP A 78 -8.66 0.27 -10.39
C ASP A 78 -7.47 0.88 -9.65
N LYS A 79 -7.61 2.13 -9.16
CA LYS A 79 -6.60 2.78 -8.34
C LYS A 79 -6.29 2.01 -7.06
N LEU A 80 -7.30 1.40 -6.45
CA LEU A 80 -7.16 0.57 -5.26
C LEU A 80 -6.65 -0.85 -5.57
N GLN A 81 -6.58 -1.29 -6.83
CA GLN A 81 -6.12 -2.64 -7.18
C GLN A 81 -4.69 -2.91 -6.73
N MET A 82 -3.82 -1.92 -6.85
CA MET A 82 -2.40 -2.03 -6.52
C MET A 82 -2.11 -1.89 -5.00
N ILE A 83 -3.13 -1.53 -4.19
CA ILE A 83 -2.99 -1.32 -2.75
C ILE A 83 -3.19 -2.65 -2.01
N ASN A 84 -2.25 -2.96 -1.11
CA ASN A 84 -2.35 -4.13 -0.25
C ASN A 84 -3.36 -3.91 0.90
N LYS A 85 -3.77 -4.98 1.59
CA LYS A 85 -4.76 -4.90 2.68
C LYS A 85 -4.40 -3.82 3.72
N LYS A 86 -3.14 -3.76 4.16
CA LYS A 86 -2.68 -2.80 5.18
C LYS A 86 -2.77 -1.35 4.70
N GLY A 87 -2.43 -1.07 3.44
CA GLY A 87 -2.59 0.24 2.82
C GLY A 87 -4.07 0.65 2.70
N LEU A 88 -4.94 -0.29 2.36
CA LEU A 88 -6.39 -0.06 2.34
C LEU A 88 -6.94 0.25 3.75
N GLU A 89 -6.43 -0.43 4.78
CA GLU A 89 -6.82 -0.14 6.17
C GLU A 89 -6.39 1.26 6.62
N VAL A 90 -5.22 1.72 6.19
CA VAL A 90 -4.73 3.08 6.47
C VAL A 90 -5.56 4.13 5.72
N ILE A 91 -5.86 3.91 4.44
CA ILE A 91 -6.72 4.79 3.64
C ILE A 91 -8.11 4.87 4.27
N ALA A 92 -8.70 3.72 4.62
CA ALA A 92 -10.01 3.67 5.28
C ALA A 92 -10.02 4.46 6.59
N ARG A 93 -8.97 4.34 7.41
CA ARG A 93 -8.83 5.12 8.65
C ARG A 93 -8.71 6.62 8.38
N SER A 94 -7.94 7.01 7.36
CA SER A 94 -7.77 8.43 6.98
C SER A 94 -9.06 9.07 6.47
N LEU A 95 -9.97 8.26 5.92
CA LEU A 95 -11.28 8.67 5.41
C LEU A 95 -12.41 8.48 6.45
N ASP A 96 -12.07 8.15 7.70
CA ASP A 96 -13.01 7.85 8.78
C ASP A 96 -14.03 6.71 8.47
N ILE A 97 -13.57 5.70 7.72
CA ILE A 97 -14.37 4.56 7.29
C ILE A 97 -14.18 3.37 8.24
N ALA A 98 -15.27 2.91 8.84
CA ALA A 98 -15.26 1.75 9.73
C ALA A 98 -15.02 0.43 8.98
N ILE A 99 -13.91 -0.23 9.30
CA ILE A 99 -13.51 -1.53 8.75
C ILE A 99 -13.30 -2.56 9.87
N GLN A 100 -13.67 -3.81 9.59
CA GLN A 100 -13.47 -4.93 10.50
C GLN A 100 -12.19 -5.69 10.11
N ARG A 101 -11.46 -6.25 11.08
CA ARG A 101 -10.24 -7.05 10.77
C ARG A 101 -10.55 -8.29 9.91
N THR A 102 -11.77 -8.80 10.02
CA THR A 102 -12.32 -9.93 9.24
C THR A 102 -12.75 -9.54 7.83
N ASP A 103 -12.80 -8.24 7.49
CA ASP A 103 -13.18 -7.80 6.15
C ASP A 103 -12.16 -8.30 5.11
N LYS A 104 -12.68 -8.82 4.00
CA LYS A 104 -11.88 -9.19 2.82
C LYS A 104 -11.39 -7.93 2.10
N VAL A 105 -10.28 -8.05 1.37
CA VAL A 105 -9.68 -6.95 0.61
C VAL A 105 -10.70 -6.25 -0.30
N GLU A 106 -11.52 -7.01 -1.04
CA GLU A 106 -12.58 -6.47 -1.89
C GLU A 106 -13.65 -5.70 -1.12
N ALA A 107 -14.03 -6.18 0.06
CA ALA A 107 -15.01 -5.51 0.91
C ALA A 107 -14.49 -4.15 1.39
N ILE A 108 -13.20 -4.08 1.76
CA ILE A 108 -12.56 -2.82 2.16
C ILE A 108 -12.51 -1.84 0.99
N LYS A 109 -12.14 -2.29 -0.22
CA LYS A 109 -12.14 -1.44 -1.43
C LYS A 109 -13.52 -0.87 -1.73
N ASN A 110 -14.55 -1.72 -1.68
CA ASN A 110 -15.93 -1.30 -1.93
C ASN A 110 -16.40 -0.26 -0.91
N LYS A 111 -16.08 -0.43 0.38
CA LYS A 111 -16.40 0.56 1.43
C LYS A 111 -15.71 1.90 1.18
N ILE A 112 -14.44 1.89 0.78
CA ILE A 112 -13.68 3.10 0.44
C ILE A 112 -14.37 3.85 -0.69
N VAL A 113 -14.64 3.16 -1.81
CA VAL A 113 -15.25 3.78 -3.00
C VAL A 113 -16.68 4.26 -2.74
N GLU A 114 -17.46 3.53 -1.94
CA GLU A 114 -18.83 3.94 -1.58
C GLU A 114 -18.85 5.21 -0.73
N SER A 115 -17.86 5.35 0.16
CA SER A 115 -17.76 6.48 1.09
C SER A 115 -17.17 7.73 0.43
N THR A 116 -16.36 7.59 -0.63
CA THR A 116 -15.82 8.72 -1.40
C THR A 116 -16.73 9.06 -2.58
N VAL A 117 -16.62 8.29 -3.66
CA VAL A 117 -17.32 8.53 -4.94
C VAL A 117 -18.84 8.40 -4.76
N GLY A 118 -19.29 7.39 -4.00
CA GLY A 118 -20.72 7.16 -3.77
C GLY A 118 -21.40 8.25 -2.93
N ALA A 119 -20.69 8.84 -1.96
CA ALA A 119 -21.21 9.96 -1.17
C ALA A 119 -21.34 11.22 -2.03
N ARG A 120 -20.36 11.47 -2.90
CA ARG A 120 -20.33 12.62 -3.80
C ARG A 120 -21.39 12.52 -4.90
N LEU A 121 -21.52 11.39 -5.58
CA LEU A 121 -22.57 11.15 -6.58
C LEU A 121 -23.97 11.37 -6.01
N ARG A 122 -24.23 10.88 -4.79
CA ARG A 122 -25.50 11.13 -4.09
C ARG A 122 -25.69 12.60 -3.77
N SER A 123 -24.65 13.29 -3.29
CA SER A 123 -24.70 14.72 -3.00
C SER A 123 -24.98 15.55 -4.26
N SER A 124 -24.34 15.25 -5.38
CA SER A 124 -24.58 15.92 -6.68
C SER A 124 -25.98 15.64 -7.23
N ALA A 125 -26.47 14.41 -7.09
CA ALA A 125 -27.83 14.04 -7.49
C ALA A 125 -28.89 14.77 -6.65
N ILE A 126 -28.62 15.01 -5.36
CA ILE A 126 -29.49 15.78 -4.46
C ILE A 126 -29.41 17.29 -4.79
N GLN A 127 -28.24 17.80 -5.18
CA GLN A 127 -28.03 19.20 -5.57
C GLN A 127 -28.44 19.53 -7.02
N GLY A 128 -28.90 18.54 -7.79
CA GLY A 128 -29.40 18.75 -9.15
C GLY A 128 -28.36 19.23 -10.17
N THR A 129 -27.07 19.09 -9.87
CA THR A 129 -26.01 19.42 -10.84
C THR A 129 -25.73 18.20 -11.69
N THR A 130 -26.44 18.11 -12.81
CA THR A 130 -26.19 17.15 -13.89
C THR A 130 -24.87 17.52 -14.56
N VAL A 131 -23.85 16.66 -14.43
CA VAL A 131 -22.71 16.63 -15.36
C VAL A 131 -22.86 15.43 -16.28
#